data_AF-A0A4R7HWL3-F1
#
_entry.id   AF-A0A4R7HWL3-F1
#
_cell.length_a   1.000
_cell.length_b   1.000
_cell.length_c   1.000
_cell.angle_alpha   90.00
_cell.angle_beta   90.00
_cell.angle_gamma   90.00
#
_symmetry.space_group_name_H-M   'P 1'
#
loop_
_entity.id
_entity.type
_entity.pdbx_description
1 polymer ?
#
loop_
_entity_poly.entity_id
_entity_poly.type
_entity_poly.pdbx_seq_one_letter_code
_entity_poly.pdbx_strand_id
1 'polypeptide(L)'
;MRDVVTGAVVAVIGTFILIEALRLPDAATVTNDPALLPELVGGLLIVCGLIVVGQGWYHLRTGTTASSSGHVPLPDVEALDELETEGSAEDESPDYVTTAAMAVTVIAYAALAFRVGYLTTTFAFLVGAPILLSWTPRGRRLLVLLGFAVGMVIAIRLVFISALNVPLPETPLP
;
A
#
# COMPACT_ATOMS: atom_id res chain seq x y z
N MET A 1 -9.31 13.01 14.67
CA MET A 1 -10.31 13.38 13.63
C MET A 1 -9.79 13.17 12.22
N ARG A 2 -8.52 13.52 11.93
CA ARG A 2 -7.89 13.25 10.63
C ARG A 2 -8.03 11.78 10.19
N ASP A 3 -7.83 10.82 11.08
CA ASP A 3 -7.90 9.38 10.76
C ASP A 3 -9.31 8.93 10.34
N VAL A 4 -10.34 9.49 11.00
CA VAL A 4 -11.74 9.20 10.62
C VAL A 4 -12.03 9.76 9.23
N VAL A 5 -11.52 10.95 8.91
CA VAL A 5 -11.69 11.57 7.58
C VAL A 5 -10.94 10.78 6.52
N THR A 6 -9.68 10.38 6.76
CA THR A 6 -8.91 9.59 5.79
C THR A 6 -9.55 8.22 5.56
N GLY A 7 -9.95 7.52 6.62
CA GLY A 7 -10.66 6.25 6.52
C GLY A 7 -11.99 6.38 5.75
N ALA A 8 -12.75 7.44 6.01
CA ALA A 8 -14.00 7.71 5.30
C ALA A 8 -13.77 7.99 3.80
N VAL A 9 -12.77 8.79 3.46
CA VAL A 9 -12.40 9.07 2.06
C VAL A 9 -11.99 7.78 1.34
N VAL A 10 -11.17 6.94 1.97
CA VAL A 10 -10.75 5.64 1.42
C VAL A 10 -11.96 4.73 1.19
N ALA A 11 -12.90 4.66 2.14
CA ALA A 11 -14.11 3.87 2.00
C ALA A 11 -15.02 4.38 0.87
N VAL A 12 -15.14 5.71 0.69
CA VAL A 12 -15.91 6.32 -0.41
C VAL A 12 -15.29 5.98 -1.76
N ILE A 13 -13.96 6.09 -1.89
CA ILE A 13 -13.24 5.71 -3.13
C ILE A 13 -13.45 4.22 -3.44
N GLY A 14 -13.30 3.34 -2.45
CA GLY A 14 -13.56 1.91 -2.62
C GLY A 14 -15.00 1.62 -3.05
N THR A 15 -15.97 2.31 -2.45
CA THR A 15 -17.39 2.20 -2.81
C THR A 15 -17.65 2.66 -4.25
N PHE A 16 -17.04 3.77 -4.67
CA PHE A 16 -17.15 4.27 -6.04
C PHE A 16 -16.60 3.26 -7.06
N ILE A 17 -15.42 2.69 -6.80
CA ILE A 17 -14.82 1.65 -7.65
C ILE A 17 -15.75 0.43 -7.73
N LEU A 18 -16.32 0.01 -6.60
CA LEU A 18 -17.26 -1.13 -6.56
C LEU A 18 -18.52 -0.86 -7.39
N ILE A 19 -19.08 0.36 -7.34
CA ILE A 19 -20.24 0.74 -8.15
C ILE A 19 -19.91 0.70 -9.65
N GLU A 20 -18.74 1.17 -10.05
CA GLU A 20 -18.32 1.08 -11.46
C GLU A 20 -18.04 -0.36 -11.88
N ALA A 21 -17.53 -1.21 -10.98
CA ALA A 21 -17.35 -2.63 -11.23
C ALA A 21 -18.69 -3.33 -11.54
N LEU A 22 -19.75 -3.00 -10.79
CA LEU A 22 -21.10 -3.54 -10.98
C LEU A 22 -21.78 -3.10 -12.29
N ARG A 23 -21.21 -2.12 -13.01
CA ARG A 23 -21.70 -1.70 -14.33
C ARG A 23 -21.06 -2.47 -15.48
N LEU A 24 -20.01 -3.23 -15.21
CA LEU A 24 -19.37 -4.06 -16.22
C LEU A 24 -20.30 -5.24 -16.56
N PRO A 25 -20.38 -5.64 -17.84
CA PRO A 25 -21.19 -6.78 -18.24
C PRO A 25 -20.62 -8.09 -17.66
N ASP A 26 -21.50 -8.92 -17.10
CA ASP A 26 -21.14 -10.23 -16.55
C ASP A 26 -20.49 -11.11 -17.62
N ALA A 27 -19.34 -11.69 -17.33
CA ALA A 27 -18.72 -12.68 -18.20
C ALA A 27 -19.35 -14.07 -18.00
N ALA A 28 -19.38 -14.87 -19.08
CA ALA A 28 -19.91 -16.24 -19.03
C ALA A 28 -19.09 -17.19 -18.13
N THR A 29 -17.87 -16.80 -17.75
CA THR A 29 -16.99 -17.54 -16.86
C THR A 29 -16.34 -16.61 -15.86
N VAL A 30 -16.30 -17.00 -14.58
CA VAL A 30 -15.62 -16.29 -13.47
C VAL A 30 -14.18 -15.91 -13.88
N THR A 31 -13.53 -16.81 -14.58
CA THR A 31 -12.16 -16.68 -15.09
C THR A 31 -11.93 -15.49 -16.03
N ASN A 32 -12.93 -15.03 -16.78
CA ASN A 32 -12.80 -13.93 -17.73
C ASN A 32 -13.62 -12.71 -17.31
N ASP A 33 -14.03 -12.64 -16.05
CA ASP A 33 -14.89 -11.58 -15.56
C ASP A 33 -14.07 -10.30 -15.32
N PRO A 34 -14.25 -9.26 -16.16
CA PRO A 34 -13.52 -8.00 -16.01
C PRO A 34 -13.90 -7.25 -14.73
N ALA A 35 -15.03 -7.60 -14.08
CA ALA A 35 -15.50 -6.97 -12.86
C ALA A 35 -14.76 -7.44 -11.60
N LEU A 36 -14.20 -8.66 -11.60
CA LEU A 36 -13.62 -9.26 -10.38
C LEU A 36 -12.47 -8.46 -9.78
N LEU A 37 -11.58 -7.92 -10.61
CA LEU A 37 -10.44 -7.14 -10.13
C LEU A 37 -10.89 -5.83 -9.47
N PRO A 38 -11.67 -4.95 -10.14
CA PRO A 38 -12.17 -3.75 -9.50
C PRO A 38 -13.12 -4.05 -8.33
N GLU A 39 -13.85 -5.16 -8.35
CA GLU A 39 -14.68 -5.60 -7.21
C GLU A 39 -13.83 -5.95 -5.98
N LEU A 40 -12.77 -6.75 -6.14
CA LEU A 40 -11.83 -7.10 -5.07
C LEU A 40 -11.13 -5.87 -4.51
N VAL A 41 -10.62 -5.00 -5.39
CA VAL A 41 -9.92 -3.77 -4.99
C VAL A 41 -10.88 -2.83 -4.26
N GLY A 42 -12.08 -2.62 -4.79
CA GLY A 42 -13.12 -1.82 -4.18
C GLY A 42 -13.53 -2.37 -2.80
N GLY A 43 -13.78 -3.67 -2.70
CA GLY A 43 -14.11 -4.35 -1.45
C GLY A 43 -13.01 -4.23 -0.40
N LEU A 44 -11.74 -4.46 -0.77
CA LEU A 44 -10.60 -4.33 0.13
C LEU A 44 -10.45 -2.89 0.66
N LEU A 45 -10.61 -1.89 -0.22
CA LEU A 45 -10.56 -0.47 0.17
C LEU A 45 -11.68 -0.10 1.15
N ILE A 46 -12.89 -0.61 0.93
CA ILE A 46 -14.02 -0.39 1.86
C ILE A 46 -13.68 -0.98 3.24
N VAL A 47 -13.24 -2.24 3.29
CA VAL A 47 -12.88 -2.91 4.55
C VAL A 47 -11.77 -2.14 5.27
N CYS A 48 -10.71 -1.76 4.54
CA CYS A 48 -9.59 -1.00 5.10
C CYS A 48 -10.05 0.37 5.64
N GLY A 49 -10.84 1.11 4.87
CA GLY A 49 -11.41 2.39 5.28
C GLY A 49 -12.28 2.27 6.53
N LEU A 50 -13.12 1.24 6.63
CA LEU A 50 -13.95 0.96 7.80
C LEU A 50 -13.11 0.63 9.04
N ILE A 51 -12.02 -0.13 8.90
CA ILE A 51 -11.10 -0.44 10.00
C ILE A 51 -10.47 0.86 10.53
N VAL A 52 -9.98 1.74 9.65
CA VAL A 52 -9.37 3.03 10.03
C VAL A 52 -10.40 3.94 10.71
N VAL A 53 -11.63 4.03 10.17
CA VAL A 53 -12.73 4.77 10.80
C VAL A 53 -13.03 4.20 12.18
N GLY A 54 -13.10 2.87 12.31
CA GLY A 54 -13.36 2.17 13.57
C GLY A 54 -12.30 2.45 14.63
N GLN A 55 -11.01 2.40 14.25
CA GLN A 55 -9.89 2.76 15.13
C GLN A 55 -9.97 4.23 15.55
N GLY A 56 -10.17 5.15 14.61
CA GLY A 56 -10.30 6.58 14.91
C GLY A 56 -11.49 6.88 15.83
N TRP A 57 -12.63 6.22 15.61
CA TRP A 57 -13.81 6.33 16.47
C TRP A 57 -13.56 5.76 17.86
N TYR A 58 -12.91 4.61 17.96
CA TYR A 58 -12.56 4.00 19.24
C TYR A 58 -11.69 4.94 20.08
N HIS A 59 -10.65 5.53 19.47
CA HIS A 59 -9.79 6.53 20.12
C HIS A 59 -10.55 7.79 20.56
N LEU A 60 -11.49 8.28 19.75
CA LEU A 60 -12.36 9.41 20.11
C LEU A 60 -13.23 9.10 21.33
N ARG A 61 -13.72 7.86 21.46
CA ARG A 61 -14.58 7.45 22.58
C ARG A 61 -13.82 7.17 23.86
N THR A 62 -12.63 6.57 23.78
CA THR A 62 -11.84 6.25 24.98
C THR A 62 -11.14 7.48 25.56
N GLY A 63 -11.33 8.67 24.98
CA GLY A 63 -10.66 9.91 25.42
C GLY A 63 -9.15 9.82 25.35
N THR A 64 -8.62 8.78 24.71
CA THR A 64 -7.20 8.56 24.48
C THR A 64 -6.85 9.37 23.24
N THR A 65 -6.90 10.69 23.37
CA THR A 65 -6.18 11.57 22.47
C THR A 65 -4.74 11.11 22.52
N ALA A 66 -4.31 10.38 21.49
CA ALA A 66 -2.94 9.98 21.25
C ALA A 66 -2.09 11.21 20.90
N SER A 67 -2.09 12.21 21.80
CA SER A 67 -0.94 13.10 21.99
C SER A 67 0.07 12.47 22.97
N SER A 68 -0.20 11.26 23.47
CA SER A 68 0.80 10.47 24.18
C SER A 68 1.61 9.66 23.18
N SER A 69 2.70 10.26 22.72
CA SER A 69 3.97 9.54 22.53
C SER A 69 4.07 8.41 23.57
N GLY A 70 4.04 7.17 23.10
CA GLY A 70 4.03 5.99 23.96
C GLY A 70 5.36 5.86 24.72
N HIS A 71 5.39 6.35 25.95
CA HIS A 71 6.31 5.80 26.95
C HIS A 71 5.61 4.58 27.55
N VAL A 72 5.89 3.40 27.00
CA VAL A 72 5.54 2.12 27.62
C VAL A 72 6.60 1.87 28.70
N PRO A 73 6.28 1.82 30.00
CA PRO A 73 7.23 1.37 31.00
C PRO A 73 7.39 -0.15 30.83
N LEU A 74 8.35 -0.56 30.00
CA LEU A 74 8.80 -1.94 29.93
C LEU A 74 9.75 -2.20 31.12
N PRO A 75 9.64 -3.36 31.78
CA PRO A 75 10.61 -3.79 32.79
C PRO A 75 11.99 -3.91 32.15
N ASP A 76 13.05 -3.54 32.88
CA ASP A 76 14.45 -3.47 32.43
C ASP A 76 14.86 -4.61 31.48
N VAL A 77 14.94 -4.32 30.18
CA VAL A 77 15.52 -5.21 29.16
C VAL A 77 16.55 -4.40 28.35
N GLU A 78 17.79 -4.34 28.86
CA GLU A 78 18.99 -3.76 28.22
C GLU A 78 19.38 -4.42 26.87
N ALA A 79 18.50 -5.18 26.22
CA ALA A 79 18.74 -5.93 24.99
C ALA A 79 17.83 -5.56 23.80
N LEU A 80 16.96 -4.55 23.94
CA LEU A 80 16.09 -4.03 22.86
C LEU A 80 16.55 -2.68 22.27
N ASP A 81 17.61 -2.09 22.84
CA ASP A 81 18.11 -0.75 22.52
C ASP A 81 18.73 -0.59 21.10
N GLU A 82 18.93 -1.69 20.36
CA GLU A 82 19.41 -1.64 18.96
C GLU A 82 18.29 -1.75 17.90
N LEU A 83 17.03 -2.01 18.30
CA LEU A 83 15.89 -2.07 17.38
C LEU A 83 14.86 -0.94 17.56
N GLU A 84 14.96 -0.13 18.60
CA GLU A 84 14.05 1.00 18.87
C GLU A 84 14.57 2.38 18.39
N THR A 85 15.80 2.47 17.87
CA THR A 85 16.47 3.76 17.58
C THR A 85 16.32 4.26 16.12
N GLU A 86 15.41 3.71 15.31
CA GLU A 86 15.08 4.22 13.96
C GLU A 86 13.61 4.66 13.79
N GLY A 87 12.86 4.78 14.89
CA GLY A 87 11.51 5.34 14.93
C GLY A 87 11.46 6.71 15.63
N SER A 88 12.57 7.45 15.65
CA SER A 88 12.59 8.80 16.24
C SER A 88 11.54 9.67 15.57
N ALA A 89 10.62 10.16 16.39
CA ALA A 89 9.62 11.14 16.08
C ALA A 89 10.30 12.40 15.52
N GLU A 90 10.44 12.46 14.20
CA GLU A 90 10.77 13.68 13.49
C GLU A 90 9.57 14.64 13.59
N ASP A 91 9.87 15.81 14.14
CA ASP A 91 9.02 16.98 14.29
C ASP A 91 8.22 17.24 12.99
N GLU A 92 6.90 17.03 13.08
CA GLU A 92 5.95 16.87 11.98
C GLU A 92 5.63 18.21 11.30
N SER A 93 6.64 18.84 10.68
CA SER A 93 6.37 19.81 9.61
C SER A 93 6.05 19.01 8.34
N PRO A 94 4.90 19.27 7.66
CA PRO A 94 4.54 18.52 6.46
C PRO A 94 5.62 18.77 5.40
N ASP A 95 6.46 17.76 5.19
CA ASP A 95 7.48 17.83 4.15
C ASP A 95 6.79 17.69 2.78
N TYR A 96 6.47 18.85 2.22
CA TYR A 96 5.90 18.96 0.88
C TYR A 96 6.82 18.33 -0.17
N VAL A 97 8.13 18.25 0.08
CA VAL A 97 9.09 17.63 -0.84
C VAL A 97 8.91 16.13 -0.88
N THR A 98 8.85 15.46 0.28
CA THR A 98 8.57 14.01 0.34
C THR A 98 7.21 13.66 -0.24
N THR A 99 6.19 14.47 0.04
CA THR A 99 4.84 14.28 -0.52
C THR A 99 4.84 14.43 -2.04
N ALA A 100 5.50 15.46 -2.57
CA ALA A 100 5.64 15.68 -4.00
C ALA A 100 6.46 14.57 -4.68
N ALA A 101 7.54 14.11 -4.05
CA ALA A 101 8.38 13.02 -4.56
C ALA A 101 7.58 11.70 -4.65
N MET A 102 6.76 11.38 -3.64
CA MET A 102 5.86 10.21 -3.72
C MET A 102 4.85 10.36 -4.85
N ALA A 103 4.19 11.52 -4.96
CA ALA A 103 3.21 11.77 -6.01
C ALA A 103 3.83 11.60 -7.42
N VAL A 104 5.00 12.19 -7.65
CA VAL A 104 5.74 12.05 -8.92
C VAL A 104 6.11 10.58 -9.17
N THR A 105 6.57 9.86 -8.15
CA THR A 105 6.95 8.44 -8.29
C THR A 105 5.75 7.57 -8.65
N VAL A 106 4.58 7.82 -8.06
CA VAL A 106 3.33 7.11 -8.36
C VAL A 106 2.86 7.42 -9.79
N ILE A 107 2.91 8.68 -10.22
CA ILE A 107 2.56 9.07 -11.59
C ILE A 107 3.52 8.42 -12.60
N ALA A 108 4.82 8.46 -12.33
CA ALA A 108 5.83 7.82 -13.18
C ALA A 108 5.61 6.30 -13.25
N TYR A 109 5.31 5.65 -12.14
CA TYR A 109 4.96 4.23 -12.10
C TYR A 109 3.74 3.93 -12.97
N ALA A 110 2.65 4.68 -12.81
CA ALA A 110 1.44 4.49 -13.61
C ALA A 110 1.72 4.66 -15.11
N ALA A 111 2.49 5.68 -15.51
CA ALA A 111 2.86 5.91 -16.90
C ALA A 111 3.77 4.81 -17.47
N LEU A 112 4.73 4.31 -16.69
CA LEU A 112 5.63 3.24 -17.11
C LEU A 112 4.94 1.88 -17.15
N ALA A 113 3.99 1.61 -16.24
CA ALA A 113 3.33 0.31 -16.11
C ALA A 113 2.66 -0.14 -17.42
N PHE A 114 2.07 0.80 -18.16
CA PHE A 114 1.45 0.53 -19.46
C PHE A 114 2.45 0.36 -20.60
N ARG A 115 3.68 0.89 -20.48
CA ARG A 115 4.71 0.82 -21.54
C ARG A 115 5.64 -0.38 -21.41
N VAL A 116 6.14 -0.61 -20.20
CA VAL A 116 7.26 -1.55 -19.94
C VAL A 116 6.74 -2.92 -19.47
N GLY A 117 5.48 -2.98 -19.04
CA GLY A 117 4.86 -4.15 -18.43
C GLY A 117 4.65 -3.94 -16.93
N TYR A 118 3.52 -4.45 -16.43
CA TYR A 118 3.09 -4.24 -15.05
C TYR A 118 4.05 -4.87 -14.02
N LEU A 119 4.55 -6.08 -14.27
CA LEU A 119 5.40 -6.79 -13.32
C LEU A 119 6.78 -6.13 -13.14
N THR A 120 7.41 -5.74 -14.25
CA THR A 120 8.75 -5.10 -14.24
C THR A 120 8.70 -3.75 -13.55
N THR A 121 7.65 -2.97 -13.80
CA THR A 121 7.45 -1.66 -13.17
C THR A 121 7.08 -1.77 -11.71
N THR A 122 6.28 -2.77 -11.32
CA THR A 122 5.96 -3.04 -9.91
C THR A 122 7.22 -3.42 -9.13
N PHE A 123 8.06 -4.29 -9.72
CA PHE A 123 9.34 -4.65 -9.11
C PHE A 123 10.24 -3.42 -8.93
N ALA A 124 10.41 -2.61 -9.98
CA ALA A 124 11.21 -1.40 -9.94
C ALA A 124 10.67 -0.38 -8.92
N PHE A 125 9.35 -0.26 -8.80
CA PHE A 125 8.70 0.62 -7.82
C PHE A 125 8.90 0.11 -6.39
N LEU A 126 8.69 -1.18 -6.12
CA LEU A 126 8.87 -1.77 -4.78
C LEU A 126 10.32 -1.68 -4.29
N VAL A 127 11.30 -1.73 -5.18
CA VAL A 127 12.71 -1.53 -4.84
C VAL A 127 13.06 -0.04 -4.78
N GLY A 128 12.62 0.74 -5.77
CA GLY A 128 12.99 2.14 -5.95
C GLY A 128 12.34 3.08 -4.94
N ALA A 129 11.05 2.91 -4.61
CA ALA A 129 10.34 3.77 -3.68
C ALA A 129 10.96 3.80 -2.27
N PRO A 130 11.27 2.66 -1.63
CA PRO A 130 11.94 2.68 -0.34
C PRO A 130 13.40 3.16 -0.43
N ILE A 131 14.12 2.93 -1.53
CA ILE A 131 15.46 3.50 -1.73
C ILE A 131 15.40 5.03 -1.85
N LEU A 132 14.38 5.55 -2.55
CA LEU A 132 14.15 6.98 -2.72
C LEU A 132 13.78 7.64 -1.39
N LEU A 133 13.03 6.93 -0.53
CA LEU A 133 12.67 7.39 0.82
C LEU A 133 13.78 7.22 1.85
N SER A 134 14.58 6.15 1.77
CA SER A 134 15.65 5.89 2.73
C SER A 134 16.97 6.45 2.20
N TRP A 135 17.36 7.62 2.69
CA TRP A 135 18.57 8.31 2.21
C TRP A 135 19.88 7.57 2.53
N THR A 136 19.84 6.49 3.31
CA THR A 136 21.02 5.68 3.69
C THR A 136 20.80 4.18 3.42
N PRO A 137 21.37 3.63 2.34
CA PRO A 137 21.30 2.20 2.07
C PRO A 137 22.26 1.43 2.98
N ARG A 138 21.75 0.87 4.09
CA ARG A 138 22.43 -0.23 4.82
C ARG A 138 22.22 -1.54 4.06
N GLY A 139 23.31 -2.25 3.71
CA GLY A 139 23.26 -3.43 2.83
C GLY A 139 22.29 -4.54 3.27
N ARG A 140 22.14 -4.78 4.58
CA ARG A 140 21.20 -5.77 5.11
C ARG A 140 19.74 -5.39 4.87
N ARG A 141 19.39 -4.10 4.98
CA ARG A 141 18.03 -3.58 4.70
C ARG A 141 17.68 -3.71 3.23
N LEU A 142 18.67 -3.50 2.35
CA LEU A 142 18.51 -3.66 0.91
C LEU A 142 18.22 -5.13 0.52
N LEU A 143 18.88 -6.10 1.16
CA LEU A 143 18.58 -7.52 0.97
C LEU A 143 17.16 -7.89 1.41
N VAL A 144 16.70 -7.38 2.55
CA VAL A 144 15.32 -7.62 3.03
C VAL A 144 14.30 -7.00 2.08
N LEU A 145 14.53 -5.76 1.62
CA LEU A 145 13.68 -5.10 0.64
C LEU A 145 13.64 -5.85 -0.69
N LEU A 146 14.80 -6.33 -1.17
CA LEU A 146 14.88 -7.12 -2.39
C LEU A 146 14.10 -8.43 -2.24
N GLY A 147 14.28 -9.16 -1.14
CA GLY A 147 13.54 -10.38 -0.85
C GLY A 147 12.03 -10.14 -0.77
N PHE A 148 11.62 -9.06 -0.10
CA PHE A 148 10.22 -8.64 -0.04
C PHE A 148 9.65 -8.30 -1.42
N ALA A 149 10.39 -7.52 -2.22
CA ALA A 149 9.96 -7.14 -3.57
C ALA A 149 9.81 -8.37 -4.48
N VAL A 150 10.77 -9.30 -4.46
CA VAL A 150 10.69 -10.57 -5.20
C VAL A 150 9.49 -11.39 -4.71
N GLY A 151 9.32 -11.53 -3.40
CA GLY A 151 8.18 -12.23 -2.80
C GLY A 151 6.83 -11.64 -3.23
N MET A 152 6.71 -10.31 -3.22
CA MET A 152 5.49 -9.62 -3.65
C MET A 152 5.23 -9.79 -5.14
N VAL A 153 6.26 -9.71 -5.99
CA VAL A 153 6.11 -9.96 -7.44
C VAL A 153 5.65 -11.38 -7.71
N ILE A 154 6.19 -12.37 -6.99
CA ILE A 154 5.74 -13.77 -7.09
C ILE A 154 4.29 -13.88 -6.63
N ALA A 155 3.93 -13.29 -5.48
CA ALA A 155 2.57 -13.31 -4.97
C ALA A 155 1.58 -12.67 -5.94
N ILE A 156 1.89 -11.49 -6.49
CA ILE A 156 1.10 -10.81 -7.51
C ILE A 156 0.94 -11.72 -8.73
N ARG A 157 2.04 -12.29 -9.24
CA ARG A 157 1.99 -13.20 -10.40
C ARG A 157 1.10 -14.41 -10.10
N LEU A 158 1.21 -14.99 -8.92
CA LEU A 158 0.37 -16.10 -8.50
C LEU A 158 -1.09 -15.68 -8.43
N VAL A 159 -1.42 -14.53 -7.85
CA VAL A 159 -2.80 -14.00 -7.82
C VAL A 159 -3.33 -13.77 -9.23
N PHE A 160 -2.52 -13.21 -10.14
CA PHE A 160 -2.94 -13.01 -11.53
C PHE A 160 -3.20 -14.33 -12.26
N ILE A 161 -2.36 -15.34 -12.05
CA ILE A 161 -2.54 -16.65 -12.68
C ILE A 161 -3.70 -17.42 -12.02
N SER A 162 -3.77 -17.45 -10.70
CA SER A 162 -4.72 -18.28 -9.96
C SER A 162 -6.10 -17.66 -9.83
N ALA A 163 -6.18 -16.36 -9.58
CA ALA A 163 -7.44 -15.64 -9.36
C ALA A 163 -7.99 -15.04 -10.65
N LEU A 164 -7.13 -14.48 -11.50
CA LEU A 164 -7.57 -13.79 -12.72
C LEU A 164 -7.45 -14.67 -13.97
N ASN A 165 -6.62 -15.72 -13.95
CA ASN A 165 -6.31 -16.59 -15.10
C ASN A 165 -6.02 -15.83 -16.42
N VAL A 166 -5.65 -14.55 -16.31
CA VAL A 166 -5.30 -13.70 -17.43
C VAL A 166 -3.80 -13.92 -17.66
N PRO A 167 -3.40 -14.42 -18.84
CA PRO A 167 -1.98 -14.46 -19.18
C PRO A 167 -1.47 -13.03 -19.23
N LEU A 168 -0.58 -12.69 -18.30
CA LEU A 168 0.10 -11.40 -18.30
C LEU A 168 0.88 -11.26 -19.62
N PRO A 169 0.81 -10.11 -20.31
CA PRO A 169 1.58 -9.91 -21.52
C PRO A 169 3.08 -9.99 -21.18
N GLU A 170 3.74 -11.03 -21.68
CA GLU A 170 5.17 -11.30 -21.42
C GLU A 170 6.08 -10.35 -22.21
N THR A 171 5.52 -9.61 -23.17
CA THR A 171 6.27 -8.71 -24.07
C THR A 171 5.64 -7.31 -24.12
N PRO A 172 6.45 -6.25 -24.27
CA PRO A 172 5.94 -4.91 -24.55
C PRO A 172 5.10 -4.91 -25.84
N LEU A 173 4.03 -4.12 -25.85
CA LEU A 173 3.14 -3.96 -27.01
C LEU A 173 3.97 -3.54 -28.25
N PRO A 174 3.69 -4.11 -29.45
CA PRO A 174 4.30 -3.64 -30.70
C PRO A 174 3.89 -2.21 -31.07
#